data_AF-A0A1M7BYT9-F1
#
_entry.id   AF-A0A1M7BYT9-F1
#
_cell.length_a   1.000
_cell.length_b   1.000
_cell.length_c   1.000
_cell.angle_alpha   90.00
_cell.angle_beta   90.00
_cell.angle_gamma   90.00
#
_symmetry.space_group_name_H-M   'P 1'
#
loop_
_entity.id
_entity.type
_entity.pdbx_description
1 polymer ?
#
loop_
_entity_poly.entity_id
_entity_poly.type
_entity_poly.pdbx_seq_one_letter_code
_entity_poly.pdbx_strand_id
1 'polypeptide(L)' 'MDFDWIYLIVFLFFIFIIGVFVGIAYLIMRFCNRWTKDHKYKKLLNTLIFIGSFFLASFLSLYIFFTNVYLGR' A
#
# COMPACT_ATOMS: atom_id res chain seq x y z
N MET A 1 7.42 9.08 -33.58
CA MET A 1 6.59 8.61 -32.46
C MET A 1 6.63 9.70 -31.42
N ASP A 2 5.65 10.59 -31.44
CA ASP A 2 5.51 11.62 -30.42
C ASP A 2 5.23 10.91 -29.08
N PHE A 3 6.19 11.04 -28.17
CA PHE A 3 6.07 10.46 -26.85
C PHE A 3 5.08 11.35 -26.07
N ASP A 4 3.86 10.85 -25.88
CA ASP A 4 2.82 11.56 -25.14
C ASP A 4 3.22 11.68 -23.65
N TRP A 5 3.80 12.83 -23.31
CA TRP A 5 4.24 13.19 -21.96
C TRP A 5 3.17 12.99 -20.88
N ILE A 6 1.89 13.07 -21.27
CA ILE A 6 0.74 12.82 -20.41
C ILE A 6 0.76 11.39 -19.85
N TYR A 7 1.04 10.38 -20.67
CA TYR A 7 1.10 8.99 -20.19
C TYR A 7 2.25 8.78 -19.21
N LEU A 8 3.39 9.43 -19.44
CA LEU A 8 4.54 9.33 -18.52
C LEU A 8 4.24 9.98 -17.17
N ILE A 9 3.58 11.13 -17.15
CA ILE A 9 3.16 11.80 -15.91
C ILE A 9 2.16 10.93 -15.14
N VAL A 10 1.15 10.39 -15.83
CA VAL A 10 0.16 9.50 -15.21
C VAL A 10 0.84 8.25 -14.65
N PHE A 11 1.75 7.64 -15.40
CA PHE A 11 2.49 6.45 -14.95
C PHE A 11 3.36 6.72 -13.73
N LEU A 12 4.11 7.84 -13.72
CA LEU A 12 4.91 8.25 -12.57
C LEU A 12 4.05 8.51 -11.33
N PHE A 13 2.87 9.10 -11.50
CA PHE A 13 1.93 9.31 -10.40
C PHE A 13 1.43 8.00 -9.79
N PHE A 14 1.07 7.00 -10.62
CA PHE A 14 0.71 5.68 -10.13
C PHE A 14 1.86 4.99 -9.38
N ILE A 15 3.08 5.07 -9.90
CA ILE A 15 4.27 4.53 -9.21
C ILE A 15 4.46 5.20 -7.86
N PHE A 16 4.30 6.52 -7.79
CA PHE A 16 4.43 7.26 -6.54
C PHE A 16 3.41 6.79 -5.50
N ILE A 17 2.14 6.67 -5.88
CA ILE A 17 1.08 6.17 -4.99
C ILE A 17 1.41 4.75 -4.50
N ILE A 18 1.77 3.85 -5.42
CA ILE A 18 2.15 2.47 -5.06
C ILE A 18 3.33 2.49 -4.08
N GLY A 19 4.34 3.33 -4.33
CA GLY A 19 5.49 3.50 -3.46
C GLY A 19 5.11 3.93 -2.04
N VAL A 20 4.15 4.85 -1.90
CA VAL A 20 3.62 5.27 -0.58
C VAL A 20 2.94 4.11 0.13
N PHE A 21 2.05 3.37 -0.55
CA PHE A 21 1.37 2.22 0.06
C PHE A 21 2.35 1.10 0.45
N VAL A 22 3.33 0.80 -0.40
CA VAL A 22 4.41 -0.15 -0.12
C VAL A 22 5.24 0.31 1.08
N GLY A 23 5.56 1.60 1.17
CA GLY A 23 6.27 2.19 2.30
C GLY A 23 5.51 2.03 3.61
N ILE A 24 4.22 2.32 3.62
CA ILE A 24 3.35 2.15 4.79
C ILE A 24 3.27 0.68 5.21
N ALA A 25 3.03 -0.22 4.26
CA ALA A 25 2.98 -1.66 4.51
C ALA A 25 4.32 -2.19 5.06
N TYR A 26 5.44 -1.69 4.55
CA TYR A 26 6.77 -2.03 5.05
C TYR A 26 7.01 -1.53 6.48
N LEU A 27 6.57 -0.31 6.82
CA LEU A 27 6.66 0.21 8.19
C LEU A 27 5.84 -0.65 9.16
N ILE A 28 4.63 -1.04 8.78
CA ILE A 28 3.77 -1.94 9.56
C ILE A 28 4.44 -3.30 9.74
N MET A 29 4.94 -3.91 8.66
CA MET A 29 5.71 -5.15 8.72
C MET A 29 6.90 -5.01 9.67
N ARG A 30 7.66 -3.91 9.58
CA ARG A 30 8.85 -3.69 10.42
C ARG A 30 8.48 -3.56 11.90
N PHE A 31 7.36 -2.92 12.20
CA PHE A 31 6.85 -2.80 13.57
C PHE A 31 6.44 -4.17 14.11
N CYS A 32 5.65 -4.93 13.36
CA CYS A 32 5.22 -6.29 13.72
C CYS A 32 6.39 -7.29 13.74
N ASN A 33 7.44 -7.09 12.95
CA ASN A 33 8.65 -7.92 12.96
C ASN A 33 9.32 -7.94 14.34
N ARG A 34 9.16 -6.89 15.15
CA ARG A 34 9.64 -6.89 16.55
C ARG A 34 8.95 -7.98 17.39
N TRP A 35 7.71 -8.33 17.05
CA TRP A 35 6.86 -9.30 17.74
C TRP A 35 6.97 -10.71 17.16
N THR A 36 7.37 -10.86 15.89
CA THR A 36 7.53 -12.16 15.21
C THR A 36 8.96 -12.70 15.17
N LYS A 37 9.91 -12.03 15.83
CA LYS A 37 11.35 -12.39 15.81
C LYS A 37 11.67 -13.79 16.35
N ASP A 38 10.94 -14.26 17.37
CA ASP A 38 11.18 -15.55 18.03
C ASP A 38 10.43 -16.74 17.42
N HIS A 39 9.75 -16.54 16.28
CA HIS A 39 8.99 -17.60 15.64
C HIS A 39 9.75 -18.25 14.48
N LYS A 40 9.71 -19.59 14.43
CA LYS A 40 10.26 -20.44 13.35
C LYS A 40 9.73 -20.02 11.96
N TYR A 41 8.53 -19.43 11.92
CA TYR A 41 7.85 -18.97 10.71
C TYR A 41 7.97 -17.45 10.46
N LYS A 42 8.98 -16.77 11.03
CA LYS A 42 9.17 -15.31 10.90
C LYS A 42 9.03 -14.77 9.47
N LYS A 43 9.55 -15.52 8.48
CA LYS A 43 9.55 -15.11 7.08
C LYS A 43 8.13 -15.13 6.51
N LEU A 44 7.37 -16.20 6.77
CA LEU A 44 5.98 -16.32 6.35
C LEU A 44 5.10 -15.29 7.03
N LEU A 45 5.23 -15.11 8.34
CA LEU A 45 4.44 -14.14 9.10
C LEU A 45 4.70 -12.70 8.63
N ASN A 46 5.96 -12.32 8.41
CA ASN A 46 6.27 -10.99 7.90
C ASN A 46 5.70 -10.74 6.51
N THR A 47 5.76 -11.72 5.61
CA THR A 47 5.14 -11.61 4.28
C THR A 47 3.62 -11.49 4.41
N LEU A 48 3.00 -12.27 5.30
CA LEU A 48 1.56 -12.21 5.54
C LEU A 48 1.13 -10.84 6.08
N ILE A 49 1.91 -10.29 7.02
CA ILE A 49 1.67 -8.95 7.58
C ILE A 49 1.85 -7.88 6.51
N PHE A 50 2.88 -8.00 5.66
CA PHE A 50 3.10 -7.06 4.57
C PHE A 50 1.92 -7.06 3.58
N ILE A 51 1.51 -8.24 3.09
CA ILE A 51 0.38 -8.37 2.16
C ILE A 51 -0.91 -7.90 2.83
N GLY A 52 -1.17 -8.35 4.05
CA GLY A 52 -2.36 -7.97 4.81
C GLY A 52 -2.45 -6.46 5.03
N SER A 53 -1.36 -5.82 5.46
CA SER A 53 -1.33 -4.37 5.66
C SER A 53 -1.46 -3.58 4.36
N PHE A 54 -0.86 -4.03 3.26
CA PHE A 54 -1.02 -3.41 1.95
C PHE A 54 -2.47 -3.45 1.46
N PHE A 55 -3.12 -4.61 1.55
CA PHE A 55 -4.54 -4.75 1.20
C PHE A 55 -5.43 -3.90 2.10
N LEU A 56 -5.16 -3.88 3.40
CA LEU A 56 -5.97 -3.15 4.37
C LEU A 56 -5.86 -1.63 4.17
N ALA A 57 -4.65 -1.12 3.91
CA ALA A 57 -4.42 0.28 3.55
C ALA A 57 -5.12 0.66 2.23
N SER A 58 -5.03 -0.21 1.22
CA SER A 58 -5.70 0.01 -0.07
C SER A 58 -7.23 0.05 0.08
N PHE A 59 -7.78 -0.89 0.85
CA PHE A 59 -9.21 -0.96 1.14
C PHE A 59 -9.69 0.27 1.93
N LEU A 60 -8.95 0.70 2.96
CA LEU A 60 -9.29 1.92 3.70
C LEU A 60 -9.28 3.16 2.79
N SER A 61 -8.27 3.28 1.92
CA SER A 61 -8.19 4.40 0.98
C SER A 61 -9.41 4.45 0.05
N LEU A 62 -9.82 3.31 -0.50
CA LEU A 62 -11.02 3.21 -1.34
C LEU A 62 -12.29 3.53 -0.53
N TYR A 63 -12.40 2.98 0.67
CA TYR A 63 -13.54 3.22 1.55
C TYR A 63 -13.72 4.71 1.89
N ILE A 64 -12.62 5.39 2.25
CA ILE A 64 -12.62 6.83 2.51
C ILE A 64 -13.00 7.59 1.24
N PHE A 65 -12.45 7.22 0.09
CA PHE A 65 -12.78 7.85 -1.19
C PHE A 65 -14.27 7.74 -1.50
N PHE A 66 -14.85 6.53 -1.45
CA PHE A 66 -16.27 6.31 -1.70
C PHE A 66 -17.16 7.02 -0.69
N THR A 67 -16.79 7.02 0.59
CA THR A 67 -17.57 7.67 1.64
C THR A 67 -17.59 9.18 1.45
N ASN A 68 -16.45 9.80 1.09
CA ASN A 68 -16.37 11.24 0.83
C ASN A 68 -17.06 11.64 -0.49
N VAL A 69 -16.97 10.81 -1.53
CA VAL A 69 -17.71 11.02 -2.79
C VAL A 69 -19.22 10.90 -2.57
N TYR A 70 -19.67 9.99 -1.70
CA TYR A 70 -21.08 9.79 -1.38
C TYR A 70 -21.65 10.90 -0.49
N LEU A 71 -20.87 11.43 0.46
CA LEU A 71 -21.25 12.55 1.33
C LEU A 71 -21.36 13.91 0.60
N GLY A 72 -20.84 14.01 -0.62
CA GLY A 72 -20.94 15.21 -1.45
C GLY A 72 -22.26 15.36 -2.22
N ARG A 73 -23.26 14.52 -1.95
CA ARG A 73 -24.58 14.55 -2.58
C ARG A 73 -25.69 14.87 -1.59
#